data_AF-A0A1B9Y3K1-F1
#
_entry.id   AF-A0A1B9Y3K1-F1
#
_cell.length_a   1.000
_cell.length_b   1.000
_cell.length_c   1.000
_cell.angle_alpha   90.00
_cell.angle_beta   90.00
_cell.angle_gamma   90.00
#
_symmetry.space_group_name_H-M   'P 1'
#
loop_
_entity.id
_entity.type
_entity.pdbx_description
1 polymer ?
#
loop_
_entity_poly.entity_id
_entity_poly.type
_entity_poly.pdbx_seq_one_letter_code
_entity_poly.pdbx_strand_id
1 'polypeptide(L)'
;MNYNKNDLNLTVKGTDKIVTNKNKSEFYNIKTGRSIKVVRNCRSFGIWSRRKFIPLSRIEFQKQIDADYSEELRNVLDQLSRLSV
;
A
#
# COMPACT_ATOMS: atom_id res chain seq x y z
N MET A 1 12.62 -17.15 -1.45
CA MET A 1 11.16 -16.97 -1.61
C MET A 1 10.96 -16.01 -2.77
N ASN A 2 10.32 -16.47 -3.85
CA ASN A 2 10.07 -15.66 -5.04
C ASN A 2 8.90 -14.72 -4.73
N TYR A 3 9.19 -13.42 -4.67
CA TYR A 3 8.27 -12.36 -4.29
C TYR A 3 7.54 -11.85 -5.53
N ASN A 4 6.21 -11.81 -5.49
CA ASN A 4 5.40 -11.17 -6.52
C ASN A 4 5.04 -9.76 -6.05
N LYS A 5 5.64 -8.75 -6.68
CA LYS A 5 5.39 -7.33 -6.37
C LYS A 5 3.91 -6.94 -6.50
N ASN A 6 3.14 -7.75 -7.23
CA ASN A 6 1.70 -7.61 -7.43
C ASN A 6 0.85 -8.02 -6.22
N ASP A 7 1.43 -8.52 -5.11
CA ASP A 7 0.67 -8.92 -3.92
C ASP A 7 0.51 -7.79 -2.87
N LEU A 8 1.23 -6.67 -3.00
CA LEU A 8 1.17 -5.52 -2.10
C LEU A 8 0.08 -4.51 -2.50
N ASN A 9 -1.18 -4.95 -2.49
CA ASN A 9 -2.31 -4.15 -3.02
C ASN A 9 -3.19 -3.53 -1.92
N LEU A 10 -2.81 -3.65 -0.65
CA LEU A 10 -3.60 -3.12 0.47
C LEU A 10 -2.86 -2.02 1.20
N THR A 11 -3.50 -0.87 1.33
CA THR A 11 -2.96 0.26 2.10
C THR A 11 -3.35 0.12 3.57
N VAL A 12 -2.42 0.38 4.48
CA VAL A 12 -2.68 0.38 5.92
C VAL A 12 -3.37 1.69 6.30
N LYS A 13 -4.61 1.59 6.80
CA LYS A 13 -5.44 2.74 7.19
C LYS A 13 -4.74 3.59 8.27
N GLY A 14 -4.81 4.91 8.12
CA GLY A 14 -4.18 5.85 9.07
C GLY A 14 -2.66 5.89 9.00
N THR A 15 -2.06 5.27 7.98
CA THR A 15 -0.67 5.48 7.61
C THR A 15 -0.61 5.93 6.16
N ASP A 16 0.00 7.09 5.94
CA ASP A 16 -0.18 7.79 4.68
C ASP A 16 0.32 7.00 3.44
N LYS A 17 1.24 6.04 3.62
CA LYS A 17 2.04 5.46 2.51
C LYS A 17 2.55 4.03 2.77
N ILE A 18 1.89 3.23 3.61
CA ILE A 18 2.31 1.84 3.86
C ILE A 18 1.38 0.89 3.12
N VAL A 19 1.96 0.02 2.30
CA VAL A 19 1.25 -1.10 1.67
C VAL A 19 1.69 -2.42 2.26
N THR A 20 0.79 -3.38 2.23
CA THR A 20 0.98 -4.72 2.76
C THR A 20 0.23 -5.74 1.91
N ASN A 21 0.59 -7.00 2.09
CA ASN A 21 -0.15 -8.12 1.51
C ASN A 21 -1.33 -8.51 2.41
N LYS A 22 -2.25 -9.31 1.88
CA LYS A 22 -3.44 -9.81 2.61
C LYS A 22 -3.08 -10.48 3.94
N ASN A 23 -1.91 -11.13 4.01
CA ASN A 23 -1.46 -11.90 5.16
C ASN A 23 -0.70 -11.07 6.21
N LYS A 24 -0.51 -9.75 6.01
CA LYS A 24 0.24 -8.87 6.93
C LYS A 24 1.66 -9.38 7.23
N SER A 25 2.29 -10.08 6.28
CA SER A 25 3.64 -10.61 6.44
C SER A 25 4.70 -9.68 5.89
N GLU A 26 4.33 -8.84 4.93
CA GLU A 26 5.23 -7.93 4.24
C GLU A 26 4.66 -6.51 4.27
N PHE A 27 5.52 -5.54 4.53
CA PHE A 27 5.15 -4.13 4.61
C PHE A 27 6.16 -3.31 3.83
N TYR A 28 5.67 -2.31 3.12
CA TYR A 28 6.50 -1.46 2.28
C TYR A 28 6.04 0.00 2.36
N ASN A 29 7.01 0.90 2.45
CA ASN A 29 6.74 2.33 2.40
C ASN A 29 6.83 2.83 0.95
N ILE A 30 5.69 3.22 0.38
CA ILE A 30 5.62 3.73 -1.00
C ILE A 30 6.46 5.02 -1.16
N LYS A 31 6.55 5.87 -0.13
CA LYS A 31 7.30 7.13 -0.20
C LYS A 31 8.80 6.92 -0.30
N THR A 32 9.32 6.02 0.52
CA THR A 32 10.78 5.85 0.68
C THR A 32 11.32 4.68 -0.14
N GLY A 33 10.44 3.85 -0.68
CA GLY A 33 10.82 2.66 -1.42
C GLY A 33 11.47 1.59 -0.54
N ARG A 34 11.24 1.62 0.77
CA ARG A 34 11.89 0.70 1.73
C ARG A 34 10.90 -0.30 2.30
N SER A 35 11.35 -1.54 2.44
CA SER A 35 10.64 -2.56 3.21
C SER A 35 10.63 -2.20 4.69
N ILE A 36 9.52 -2.53 5.35
CA ILE A 36 9.31 -2.37 6.78
C ILE A 36 9.28 -3.76 7.39
N LYS A 37 10.17 -4.01 8.36
CA LYS A 37 10.21 -5.28 9.07
C LYS A 37 9.11 -5.34 10.12
N VAL A 38 8.46 -6.49 10.20
CA VAL A 38 7.63 -6.83 11.35
C VAL A 38 8.56 -7.11 12.54
N VAL A 39 8.28 -6.47 13.65
CA VAL A 39 9.03 -6.64 14.89
C VAL A 39 8.09 -6.99 16.04
N ARG A 40 8.64 -7.66 17.05
CA ARG A 40 7.96 -7.89 18.32
C ARG A 40 8.20 -6.71 19.25
N ASN A 41 7.12 -6.15 19.79
CA ASN A 41 7.16 -5.18 20.88
C ASN A 41 6.37 -5.75 22.06
N CYS A 42 7.09 -6.13 23.13
CA CYS A 42 6.57 -6.83 24.30
C CYS A 42 5.73 -8.07 23.92
N ARG A 43 4.40 -7.98 24.09
CA ARG A 43 3.43 -9.07 23.84
C ARG A 43 2.78 -9.02 22.46
N SER A 44 3.21 -8.13 21.57
CA SER A 44 2.56 -7.93 20.27
C SER A 44 3.55 -7.88 19.12
N PHE A 45 3.15 -8.39 17.96
CA PHE A 45 3.84 -8.20 16.70
C PHE A 45 3.25 -7.01 15.96
N GLY A 46 4.07 -6.26 15.25
CA GLY A 46 3.65 -5.05 14.55
C GLY A 46 4.77 -4.44 13.73
N ILE A 47 4.50 -3.25 13.22
CA ILE A 47 5.47 -2.47 12.47
C ILE A 47 5.70 -1.12 13.13
N TRP A 48 6.89 -0.57 12.94
CA TRP A 48 7.16 0.83 13.25
C TRP A 48 6.89 1.68 12.02
N SER A 49 5.96 2.61 12.17
CA SER A 49 5.75 3.70 11.22
C SER A 49 6.23 4.99 11.87
N ARG A 50 7.37 5.52 11.40
CA ARG A 50 8.04 6.67 12.00
C ARG A 50 8.32 6.42 13.49
N ARG A 51 7.66 7.14 14.41
CA ARG A 51 7.80 7.03 15.87
C ARG A 51 6.65 6.27 16.54
N LYS A 52 5.74 5.67 15.78
CA LYS A 52 4.57 4.98 16.29
C LYS A 52 4.65 3.49 16.00
N PHE A 53 4.43 2.68 17.03
CA PHE A 53 4.26 1.24 16.87
C PHE A 53 2.81 0.93 16.51
N ILE A 54 2.62 0.12 15.47
CA ILE A 54 1.30 -0.30 14.98
C ILE A 54 1.23 -1.82 15.10
N PRO A 55 0.45 -2.34 16.07
CA PRO A 55 0.23 -3.77 16.22
C PRO A 55 -0.48 -4.36 14.99
N LEU A 56 -0.09 -5.56 14.55
CA LEU A 56 -0.72 -6.27 13.43
C LEU A 56 -2.24 -6.45 13.61
N SER A 57 -2.68 -6.64 14.86
CA SER A 57 -4.09 -6.77 15.23
C SER A 57 -4.90 -5.50 14.98
N ARG A 58 -4.25 -4.33 14.96
CA ARG A 58 -4.88 -3.02 14.71
C ARG A 58 -4.72 -2.53 13.27
N ILE A 59 -4.07 -3.31 12.41
CA ILE A 59 -3.93 -2.98 10.99
C ILE A 59 -5.25 -3.28 10.30
N GLU A 60 -5.95 -2.22 9.93
CA GLU A 60 -7.09 -2.24 9.04
C GLU A 60 -6.63 -1.94 7.61
N PHE A 61 -7.22 -2.66 6.65
CA PHE A 61 -6.95 -2.43 5.25
C PHE A 61 -7.88 -1.34 4.73
N GLN A 62 -7.30 -0.38 4.04
CA GLN A 62 -8.02 0.48 3.13
C GLN A 62 -7.89 -0.15 1.75
N LYS A 63 -9.02 -0.46 1.09
CA LYS A 63 -8.96 -0.77 -0.35
C LYS A 63 -8.23 0.39 -1.01
N GLN A 64 -7.21 0.07 -1.80
CA GLN A 64 -6.64 1.05 -2.70
C GLN A 64 -7.83 1.62 -3.46
N ILE A 65 -8.00 2.94 -3.42
CA ILE A 65 -8.97 3.61 -4.27
C ILE A 65 -8.46 3.27 -5.67
N ASP A 66 -9.02 2.24 -6.29
CA ASP A 66 -8.98 2.11 -7.73
C ASP A 66 -9.44 3.49 -8.18
N ALA A 67 -8.55 4.20 -8.86
CA ALA A 67 -8.93 5.45 -9.46
C ALA A 67 -10.03 5.09 -10.45
N ASP A 68 -11.27 5.14 -9.97
CA ASP A 68 -12.45 5.13 -10.79
C ASP A 68 -12.44 6.52 -11.43
N TYR A 69 -11.52 6.67 -12.37
CA TYR A 69 -11.43 7.82 -13.22
C TYR A 69 -12.83 8.00 -13.78
N SER A 70 -13.40 9.20 -13.62
CA SER A 70 -14.67 9.50 -14.27
C SER A 70 -14.55 9.13 -15.74
N GLU A 71 -15.65 8.69 -16.33
CA GLU A 71 -15.69 8.28 -17.73
C GLU A 71 -15.11 9.37 -18.65
N GLU A 72 -15.29 10.63 -18.26
CA GLU A 72 -14.72 11.82 -18.88
C GLU A 72 -13.18 11.81 -18.86
N LEU A 73 -12.56 11.51 -17.72
CA LEU A 73 -11.09 11.48 -17.61
C LEU A 73 -10.50 10.31 -18.39
N ARG A 74 -11.20 9.17 -18.46
CA ARG A 74 -10.83 8.02 -19.30
C ARG A 74 -10.84 8.40 -20.78
N ASN A 75 -11.89 9.09 -21.22
CA ASN A 75 -12.00 9.56 -22.60
C ASN A 75 -10.92 10.59 -22.96
N VAL A 76 -10.60 11.51 -22.06
CA VAL A 76 -9.53 12.51 -22.28
C VAL A 76 -8.16 11.83 -22.39
N LEU A 77 -7.86 10.87 -21.52
CA LEU A 77 -6.60 10.12 -21.58
C LEU A 77 -6.47 9.29 -22.86
N ASP A 78 -7.56 8.65 -23.30
CA ASP A 78 -7.58 7.89 -24.55
C ASP A 78 -7.38 8.82 -25.77
N GLN A 79 -8.05 9.98 -25.80
CA GLN A 79 -7.86 10.99 -26.85
C GLN A 79 -6.42 11.50 -26.90
N LEU A 80 -5.81 11.81 -25.76
CA LEU A 80 -4.41 12.27 -25.70
C LEU A 80 -3.43 11.19 -26.17
N SER A 81 -3.67 9.92 -25.85
CA SER A 81 -2.80 8.81 -26.28
C SER A 81 -2.81 8.60 -27.80
N ARG A 82 -3.93 8.91 -28.45
CA ARG A 82 -4.07 8.84 -29.92
C ARG A 82 -3.43 10.02 -30.64
N LEU A 83 -3.27 11.15 -29.95
CA LEU A 83 -2.67 12.37 -30.49
C LEU A 83 -1.15 12.43 -30.33
N SER A 84 -0.56 11.57 -29.49
CA SER A 84 0.89 11.50 -29.29
C SER A 84 1.64 10.68 -30.36
N VAL A 85 1.11 10.61 -31.58
CA VAL A 85 1.81 10.07 -32.76
C VAL A 85 2.58 11.19 -33.44
#